data_AF-A0A1I3ZSS1-F1
#
_entry.id   AF-A0A1I3ZSS1-F1
#
_cell.length_a   1.000
_cell.length_b   1.000
_cell.length_c   1.000
_cell.angle_alpha   90.00
_cell.angle_beta   90.00
_cell.angle_gamma   90.00
#
_symmetry.space_group_name_H-M   'P 1'
#
loop_
_entity.id
_entity.type
_entity.pdbx_description
1 polymer ?
#
loop_
_entity_poly.entity_id
_entity_poly.type
_entity_poly.pdbx_seq_one_letter_code
_entity_poly.pdbx_strand_id
1 'polypeptide(L)'
;MRRARVVVGHRVPDRPPIQVSRGQRVTLGDRDRDWPQFVWTVLGEGHGGWVPAALFDGERGAATALSDYDTRELAARTDEILTLHYELAQWWWAENDRGEQGWIPARALELFDEGSP
;
A
#
# COMPACT_ATOMS: atom_id res chain seq x y z
N MET A 1 16.54 -10.67 6.11
CA MET A 1 15.30 -9.88 6.11
C MET A 1 15.65 -8.53 5.53
N ARG A 2 14.82 -7.97 4.63
CA ARG A 2 15.14 -6.68 4.01
C ARG A 2 14.77 -5.56 4.97
N ARG A 3 15.69 -4.62 5.18
CA ARG A 3 15.48 -3.47 6.06
C ARG A 3 15.67 -2.19 5.28
N ALA A 4 15.01 -1.14 5.76
CA ALA A 4 15.17 0.19 5.20
C ALA A 4 15.11 1.25 6.28
N ARG A 5 15.79 2.35 6.00
CA ARG A 5 15.72 3.57 6.79
C ARG A 5 14.77 4.53 6.11
N VAL A 6 13.89 5.14 6.88
CA VAL A 6 12.96 6.16 6.39
C VAL A 6 13.75 7.45 6.17
N VAL A 7 13.90 7.87 4.93
CA VAL A 7 14.61 9.12 4.58
C VAL A 7 13.68 10.32 4.56
N VAL A 8 12.38 10.09 4.34
CA VAL A 8 11.33 11.12 4.37
C VAL A 8 10.17 10.58 5.19
N GLY A 9 9.80 11.27 6.26
CA GLY A 9 8.68 10.86 7.11
C GLY A 9 7.37 10.68 6.32
N HIS A 10 6.65 9.61 6.63
CA HIS A 10 5.39 9.25 6.00
C HIS A 10 4.22 9.43 6.97
N ARG A 11 3.18 10.12 6.52
CA ARG A 11 1.95 10.33 7.29
C ARG A 11 0.82 9.57 6.62
N VAL A 12 0.07 8.84 7.44
CA VAL A 12 -1.16 8.16 7.04
C VAL A 12 -2.21 9.21 6.68
N PRO A 13 -2.95 9.05 5.58
CA PRO A 13 -4.00 9.98 5.19
C PRO A 13 -5.15 9.98 6.22
N ASP A 14 -5.85 11.11 6.32
CA ASP A 14 -7.03 11.28 7.18
C ASP A 14 -8.28 10.66 6.56
N ARG A 15 -8.20 9.36 6.28
CA ARG A 15 -9.31 8.53 5.81
C ARG A 15 -9.11 7.10 6.33
N PRO A 16 -10.19 6.40 6.70
CA PRO A 16 -10.08 5.01 7.13
C PRO A 16 -9.53 4.16 5.97
N PRO A 17 -8.64 3.20 6.25
CA PRO A 17 -8.21 2.25 5.23
C PRO A 17 -9.40 1.39 4.81
N ILE A 18 -9.40 0.99 3.54
CA ILE A 18 -10.34 0.00 3.03
C ILE A 18 -9.66 -1.36 2.94
N GLN A 19 -10.43 -2.40 3.20
CA GLN A 19 -10.02 -3.78 3.04
C GLN A 19 -10.82 -4.41 1.91
N VAL A 20 -10.08 -5.01 0.97
CA VAL A 20 -10.62 -5.76 -0.15
C VAL A 20 -10.31 -7.23 0.11
N SER A 21 -11.31 -8.09 0.02
CA SER A 21 -11.12 -9.55 0.08
C SER A 21 -11.17 -10.15 -1.32
N ARG A 22 -10.38 -11.20 -1.56
CA ARG A 22 -10.45 -12.00 -2.78
C ARG A 22 -11.88 -12.46 -3.04
N GLY A 23 -12.36 -12.27 -4.27
CA GLY A 23 -13.72 -12.56 -4.70
C GLY A 23 -14.73 -11.46 -4.39
N GLN A 24 -14.34 -10.39 -3.69
CA GLN A 24 -15.23 -9.26 -3.41
C GLN A 24 -15.49 -8.45 -4.69
N ARG A 25 -16.75 -8.07 -4.89
CA ARG A 25 -17.17 -7.16 -5.96
C ARG A 25 -16.96 -5.71 -5.55
N VAL A 26 -16.37 -4.93 -6.44
CA VAL A 26 -16.05 -3.52 -6.25
C VAL A 26 -16.41 -2.70 -7.49
N THR A 27 -16.38 -1.38 -7.36
CA THR A 27 -16.46 -0.46 -8.50
C THR A 27 -15.16 0.31 -8.65
N LEU A 28 -14.52 0.17 -9.81
CA LEU A 28 -13.28 0.84 -10.18
C LEU A 28 -13.58 2.15 -10.91
N GLY A 29 -12.97 3.24 -10.43
CA GLY A 29 -13.08 4.58 -10.97
C GLY A 29 -11.91 4.95 -11.88
N ASP A 30 -11.31 6.10 -11.61
CA ASP A 30 -10.13 6.60 -12.32
C ASP A 30 -8.84 6.00 -11.76
N ARG A 31 -7.80 5.97 -12.60
CA ARG A 31 -6.44 5.69 -12.14
C ARG A 31 -5.82 6.92 -11.50
N ASP A 32 -4.94 6.70 -10.53
CA ASP A 32 -4.19 7.77 -9.90
C ASP A 32 -3.21 8.38 -10.92
N ARG A 33 -3.05 9.71 -10.89
CA ARG A 33 -2.18 10.43 -11.84
C ARG A 33 -0.72 10.37 -11.44
N ASP A 34 -0.46 10.37 -10.13
CA ASP A 34 0.88 10.31 -9.56
C ASP A 34 1.33 8.84 -9.43
N TRP A 35 0.37 7.92 -9.26
CA TRP A 35 0.61 6.49 -9.14
C TRP A 35 -0.23 5.67 -10.13
N PRO A 36 0.14 5.60 -11.42
CA PRO A 36 -0.67 4.97 -12.48
C PRO A 36 -1.00 3.49 -12.27
N GLN A 37 -0.30 2.82 -11.34
CA GLN A 37 -0.55 1.45 -10.92
C GLN A 37 -1.80 1.32 -10.04
N PHE A 38 -2.28 2.41 -9.45
CA PHE A 38 -3.42 2.45 -8.54
C PHE A 38 -4.68 2.91 -9.25
N VAL A 39 -5.80 2.32 -8.86
CA VAL A 39 -7.15 2.67 -9.30
C VAL A 39 -8.01 3.01 -8.09
N TRP A 40 -8.91 3.99 -8.24
CA TRP A 40 -9.85 4.35 -7.21
C TRP A 40 -10.87 3.24 -7.07
N THR A 41 -10.84 2.52 -5.96
CA THR A 41 -11.72 1.38 -5.71
C THR A 41 -12.75 1.78 -4.70
N VAL A 42 -14.02 1.70 -5.07
CA VAL A 42 -15.17 1.93 -4.20
C VAL A 42 -15.75 0.59 -3.78
N LEU A 43 -15.79 0.38 -2.47
CA LEU A 43 -16.53 -0.70 -1.84
C LEU A 43 -17.99 -0.29 -1.66
N GLY A 44 -18.90 -1.27 -1.67
CA GLY A 44 -20.35 -1.14 -1.45
C GLY A 44 -20.85 0.25 -1.00
N GLU A 45 -20.88 0.51 0.31
CA GLU A 45 -21.45 1.71 0.95
C GLU A 45 -20.73 3.04 0.63
N GLY A 46 -20.00 3.16 -0.48
CA GLY A 46 -19.39 4.39 -0.96
C GLY A 46 -18.01 4.70 -0.36
N HIS A 47 -17.48 3.84 0.50
CA HIS A 47 -16.12 3.95 1.02
C HIS A 47 -15.11 3.54 -0.05
N GLY A 48 -14.12 4.37 -0.32
CA GLY A 48 -13.14 4.11 -1.37
C GLY A 48 -11.71 4.43 -1.00
N GLY A 49 -10.79 3.80 -1.73
CA GLY A 49 -9.36 3.93 -1.52
C GLY A 49 -8.58 3.53 -2.77
N TRP A 50 -7.29 3.88 -2.79
CA TRP A 50 -6.41 3.54 -3.88
C TRP A 50 -5.90 2.12 -3.71
N VAL A 51 -6.19 1.25 -4.68
CA VAL A 51 -5.76 -0.15 -4.69
C VAL A 51 -5.00 -0.43 -6.00
N PRO A 52 -3.94 -1.24 -6.00
CA PRO A 52 -3.25 -1.61 -7.23
C PRO A 52 -4.20 -2.27 -8.23
N ALA A 53 -4.27 -1.74 -9.45
CA ALA A 53 -5.17 -2.20 -10.50
C ALA A 53 -4.95 -3.67 -10.86
N ALA A 54 -3.71 -4.15 -10.73
CA ALA A 54 -3.34 -5.55 -10.98
C ALA A 54 -4.04 -6.56 -10.03
N LEU A 55 -4.71 -6.10 -8.97
CA LEU A 55 -5.45 -6.96 -8.04
C LEU A 55 -6.90 -7.19 -8.47
N PHE A 56 -7.33 -6.70 -9.63
CA PHE A 56 -8.69 -6.84 -10.13
C PHE A 56 -8.74 -7.58 -11.46
N ASP A 57 -9.88 -8.19 -11.76
CA ASP A 57 -10.18 -8.83 -13.05
C ASP A 57 -10.60 -7.84 -14.17
N GLY A 58 -10.61 -6.54 -13.87
CA GLY A 58 -11.02 -5.48 -14.76
C GLY A 58 -10.30 -4.17 -14.46
N GLU A 59 -10.42 -3.22 -15.39
CA GLU A 59 -9.64 -1.96 -15.36
C GLU A 59 -10.46 -0.73 -14.99
N ARG A 60 -11.80 -0.82 -15.09
CA ARG A 60 -12.76 0.26 -14.81
C ARG A 60 -14.17 -0.33 -14.66
N GLY A 61 -15.01 0.30 -13.85
CA GLY A 61 -16.40 -0.14 -13.63
C GLY A 61 -16.47 -1.32 -12.66
N ALA A 62 -17.46 -2.20 -12.83
CA ALA A 62 -17.62 -3.36 -11.97
C ALA A 62 -16.45 -4.35 -12.16
N ALA A 63 -15.81 -4.74 -11.07
CA ALA A 63 -14.71 -5.70 -11.06
C ALA A 63 -14.75 -6.59 -9.81
N THR A 64 -13.98 -7.67 -9.84
CA THR A 64 -13.78 -8.61 -8.74
C THR A 64 -12.33 -8.59 -8.31
N ALA A 65 -12.11 -8.55 -7.00
CA ALA A 65 -10.76 -8.66 -6.45
C ALA A 65 -10.19 -10.08 -6.60
N LEU A 66 -8.96 -10.18 -7.08
CA LEU A 66 -8.22 -11.42 -7.28
C LEU A 66 -7.44 -11.84 -6.04
N SER A 67 -7.15 -10.91 -5.13
CA SER A 67 -6.38 -11.12 -3.90
C SER A 67 -6.90 -10.21 -2.78
N ASP A 68 -6.56 -10.58 -1.54
CA ASP A 68 -6.80 -9.71 -0.38
C ASP A 68 -5.86 -8.50 -0.43
N TYR A 69 -6.35 -7.34 -0.01
CA TYR A 69 -5.56 -6.11 0.07
C TYR A 69 -6.08 -5.17 1.16
N ASP A 70 -5.17 -4.60 1.95
CA ASP A 70 -5.47 -3.57 2.95
C ASP A 70 -4.79 -2.27 2.50
N THR A 71 -5.52 -1.16 2.38
CA THR A 71 -4.93 0.15 2.03
C THR A 71 -4.30 0.87 3.23
N ARG A 72 -4.12 0.18 4.36
CA ARG A 72 -3.46 0.72 5.55
C ARG A 72 -2.04 1.17 5.25
N GLU A 73 -1.77 2.43 5.51
CA GLU A 73 -0.44 3.02 5.43
C GLU A 73 0.21 3.03 6.83
N LEU A 74 1.55 2.98 6.87
CA LEU A 74 2.31 2.99 8.11
C LEU A 74 2.84 4.40 8.39
N ALA A 75 2.46 5.00 9.52
CA ALA A 75 3.09 6.24 9.96
C ALA A 75 4.55 5.97 10.32
N ALA A 76 5.47 6.74 9.74
CA ALA A 76 6.90 6.55 9.97
C ALA A 76 7.65 7.89 10.05
N ARG A 77 8.60 7.99 10.97
CA ARG A 77 9.45 9.16 11.15
C ARG A 77 10.74 9.01 10.35
N THR A 78 11.33 10.12 9.93
CA THR A 78 12.69 10.11 9.36
C THR A 78 13.65 9.43 10.35
N ASP A 79 14.59 8.66 9.80
CA ASP A 79 15.57 7.81 10.49
C ASP A 79 15.00 6.58 11.22
N GLU A 80 13.69 6.34 11.16
CA GLU A 80 13.10 5.09 11.65
C GLU A 80 13.54 3.90 10.78
N ILE A 81 13.81 2.76 11.42
CA ILE A 81 14.20 1.52 10.74
C ILE A 81 12.99 0.61 10.64
N LEU A 82 12.68 0.20 9.42
CA LEU A 82 11.54 -0.67 9.12
C LEU A 82 12.00 -2.03 8.60
N THR A 83 11.29 -3.07 8.99
CA THR A 83 11.39 -4.40 8.39
C THR A 83 10.44 -4.45 7.19
N LEU A 84 10.97 -4.77 6.02
CA LEU A 84 10.20 -4.82 4.78
C LEU A 84 9.81 -6.27 4.45
N HIS A 85 8.51 -6.49 4.23
CA HIS A 85 7.96 -7.81 3.97
C HIS A 85 7.84 -8.11 2.47
N TYR A 86 7.16 -7.23 1.72
CA TYR A 86 6.99 -7.37 0.27
C TYR A 86 6.69 -6.01 -0.37
N GLU A 87 6.97 -5.90 -1.67
CA GLU A 87 6.70 -4.72 -2.49
C GLU A 87 5.51 -4.97 -3.42
N LEU A 88 4.65 -3.97 -3.55
CA LEU A 88 3.61 -3.93 -4.57
C LEU A 88 3.42 -2.50 -5.07
N ALA A 89 3.41 -2.32 -6.39
CA ALA A 89 3.15 -1.03 -7.02
C ALA A 89 4.05 0.12 -6.52
N GLN A 90 5.33 -0.16 -6.24
CA GLN A 90 6.33 0.79 -5.68
C GLN A 90 6.06 1.22 -4.23
N TRP A 91 5.25 0.46 -3.50
CA TRP A 91 5.04 0.59 -2.07
C TRP A 91 5.49 -0.68 -1.38
N TRP A 92 6.03 -0.55 -0.17
CA TRP A 92 6.44 -1.67 0.66
C TRP A 92 5.46 -1.86 1.81
N TRP A 93 5.03 -3.11 2.02
CA TRP A 93 4.41 -3.50 3.28
C TRP A 93 5.53 -3.64 4.31
N ALA A 94 5.50 -2.77 5.31
CA ALA A 94 6.56 -2.61 6.28
C ALA A 94 6.04 -2.77 7.71
N GLU A 95 6.95 -3.07 8.63
CA GLU A 95 6.70 -3.19 10.05
C GLU A 95 7.72 -2.37 10.85
N ASN A 96 7.26 -1.58 11.82
CA ASN A 96 8.11 -0.81 12.73
C ASN A 96 8.46 -1.59 14.01
N ASP A 97 9.28 -1.00 14.87
CA ASP A 97 9.71 -1.60 16.14
C ASP A 97 8.59 -1.81 17.17
N ARG A 98 7.43 -1.17 16.97
CA ARG A 98 6.21 -1.33 17.78
C ARG A 98 5.32 -2.48 17.28
N GLY A 99 5.68 -3.13 16.18
CA GLY A 99 4.87 -4.16 15.52
C GLY A 99 3.70 -3.60 14.70
N GLU A 100 3.67 -2.29 14.44
CA GLU A 100 2.67 -1.68 13.56
C GLU A 100 3.05 -1.95 12.11
N GLN A 101 2.06 -2.34 11.31
CA GLN A 101 2.26 -2.71 9.90
C GLN A 101 1.41 -1.84 8.97
N GLY A 102 1.96 -1.55 7.78
CA GLY A 102 1.28 -0.81 6.74
C GLY A 102 2.16 -0.50 5.53
N TRP A 103 1.55 0.08 4.51
CA TRP A 103 2.22 0.54 3.30
C TRP A 103 3.04 1.80 3.54
N ILE A 104 4.24 1.85 2.97
CA ILE A 104 5.08 3.04 2.87
C ILE A 104 5.66 3.15 1.46
N PRO A 105 5.73 4.34 0.84
CA PRO A 105 6.18 4.44 -0.54
C PRO A 105 7.69 4.17 -0.63
N ALA A 106 8.13 3.41 -1.63
CA ALA A 106 9.54 3.04 -1.79
C ALA A 106 10.47 4.26 -1.88
N ARG A 107 9.99 5.37 -2.46
CA ARG A 107 10.73 6.66 -2.52
C ARG A 107 11.01 7.31 -1.16
N ALA A 108 10.31 6.90 -0.10
CA ALA A 108 10.54 7.39 1.26
C ALA A 108 11.57 6.53 2.02
N LEU A 109 12.09 5.48 1.38
CA LEU A 109 12.97 4.50 1.97
C LEU A 109 14.35 4.52 1.33
N GLU A 110 15.36 4.33 2.15
CA GLU A 110 16.69 3.92 1.75
C GLU A 110 16.89 2.46 2.19
N LEU A 111 16.94 1.57 1.21
CA LEU A 111 17.18 0.16 1.44
C LEU A 111 18.63 -0.03 1.84
N PHE A 112 18.86 -0.80 2.90
CA PHE A 112 20.20 -1.27 3.24
C PHE A 112 20.13 -2.77 3.49
N ASP A 113 21.08 -3.47 2.90
CA ASP A 113 21.25 -4.88 3.21
C ASP A 113 21.97 -4.99 4.55
N GLU A 114 21.35 -5.69 5.50
CA GLU A 114 22.06 -6.19 6.67
C GLU A 114 22.91 -7.38 6.20
N GLY A 115 23.99 -7.07 5.47
CA GLY A 115 24.73 -8.06 4.70
C GLY A 115 25.79 -7.49 3.77
N SER A 116 26.80 -6.82 4.33
CA SER A 116 28.18 -7.05 3.85
C SER A 116 29.13 -6.96 5.05
N PRO A 117 30.00 -7.96 5.27
CA PRO A 117 31.08 -7.90 6.26
C PRO A 117 32.08 -6.79 5.95
#